data_AF-A0A3S1AEF9-F1
#
_entry.id   AF-A0A3S1AEF9-F1
#
_cell.length_a   1.000
_cell.length_b   1.000
_cell.length_c   1.000
_cell.angle_alpha   90.00
_cell.angle_beta   90.00
_cell.angle_gamma   90.00
#
_symmetry.space_group_name_H-M   'P 1'
#
loop_
_entity.id
_entity.type
_entity.pdbx_description
1 polymer ?
#
loop_
_entity_poly.entity_id
_entity_poly.type
_entity_poly.pdbx_seq_one_letter_code
_entity_poly.pdbx_strand_id
1 'polypeptide(L)' 'MLPSAVQNRLQFLLDRQDAGELLSDEERQEAEGLVELSDFLSLLRLRSQRVTKKL' A
#
# COMPACT_ATOMS: atom_id res chain seq x y z
N MET A 1 -0.46 -2.09 7.71
CA MET A 1 0.09 -3.38 7.27
C MET A 1 -0.96 -4.02 6.40
N LEU A 2 -0.67 -4.14 5.11
CA LEU A 2 -1.56 -4.79 4.16
C LEU A 2 -1.57 -6.31 4.40
N PRO A 3 -2.66 -7.03 4.06
CA PRO A 3 -2.63 -8.49 3.98
C PRO A 3 -1.51 -8.97 3.04
N SER A 4 -0.86 -10.09 3.35
CA SER A 4 0.36 -10.51 2.65
C SER A 4 0.22 -10.61 1.13
N ALA A 5 -0.91 -11.13 0.63
CA ALA A 5 -1.15 -11.21 -0.82
C ALA A 5 -1.20 -9.81 -1.48
N VAL A 6 -1.82 -8.85 -0.81
CA VAL A 6 -1.94 -7.46 -1.28
C VAL A 6 -0.58 -6.76 -1.22
N GLN A 7 0.17 -6.97 -0.13
CA GLN A 7 1.54 -6.46 0.01
C GLN A 7 2.46 -6.99 -1.09
N ASN A 8 2.37 -8.28 -1.40
CA ASN A 8 3.19 -8.90 -2.45
C ASN A 8 2.83 -8.34 -3.84
N ARG A 9 1.56 -8.08 -4.11
CA ARG A 9 1.13 -7.46 -5.37
C ARG A 9 1.64 -6.04 -5.52
N LEU A 10 1.55 -5.23 -4.46
CA LEU A 10 2.12 -3.89 -4.45
C LEU A 10 3.64 -3.95 -4.67
N GLN A 11 4.35 -4.80 -3.95
CA GLN A 11 5.80 -4.94 -4.09
C GLN A 11 6.20 -5.33 -5.52
N PHE A 12 5.49 -6.30 -6.12
CA PHE A 12 5.73 -6.71 -7.50
C PHE A 12 5.59 -5.56 -8.51
N LEU A 13 4.60 -4.69 -8.35
CA LEU A 13 4.40 -3.54 -9.25
C LEU A 13 5.51 -2.49 -9.07
N LEU A 14 5.90 -2.22 -7.82
CA LEU A 14 6.98 -1.28 -7.52
C LEU A 14 8.34 -1.80 -8.02
N ASP A 15 8.65 -3.08 -7.83
CA ASP A 15 9.89 -3.70 -8.31
C ASP A 15 10.01 -3.56 -9.84
N ARG A 16 8.90 -3.72 -10.58
CA ARG A 16 8.88 -3.52 -12.05
C ARG A 16 9.12 -2.08 -12.44
N GLN A 17 8.54 -1.11 -11.71
CA GLN A 17 8.81 0.31 -11.94
C GLN A 17 10.28 0.67 -11.65
N ASP A 18 10.83 0.16 -10.55
CA ASP A 18 12.23 0.36 -10.16
C ASP A 18 13.20 -0.26 -11.18
N ALA A 19 12.81 -1.37 -11.81
CA ALA A 19 13.53 -1.99 -12.93
C ALA A 19 13.41 -1.19 -14.25
N GLY A 20 12.58 -0.15 -14.31
CA GLY A 20 12.33 0.65 -15.51
C GLY A 20 11.36 0.00 -16.50
N GLU A 21 10.61 -1.03 -16.08
CA GLU A 21 9.60 -1.65 -16.93
C GLU A 21 8.38 -0.74 -17.08
N LEU A 22 7.80 -0.73 -18.28
CA LEU A 22 6.56 -0.02 -18.54
C LEU A 22 5.38 -0.82 -18.00
N LEU A 23 4.76 -0.30 -16.95
CA LEU A 23 3.46 -0.77 -16.47
C LEU A 23 2.33 -0.32 -17.41
N SER A 24 1.32 -1.19 -17.60
CA SER A 24 0.08 -0.78 -18.26
C SER A 24 -0.61 0.35 -17.48
N ASP A 25 -1.59 1.01 -18.09
CA ASP A 25 -2.38 2.02 -17.38
C ASP A 25 -3.16 1.39 -16.22
N GLU A 26 -3.69 0.17 -16.38
CA GLU A 26 -4.36 -0.53 -15.28
C GLU A 26 -3.39 -0.89 -14.14
N GLU A 27 -2.18 -1.35 -14.48
CA GLU A 27 -1.15 -1.69 -13.49
C GLU A 27 -0.67 -0.47 -12.70
N ARG A 28 -0.57 0.70 -13.35
CA ARG A 28 -0.25 1.96 -12.68
C ARG A 28 -1.35 2.38 -11.73
N GLN A 29 -2.61 2.33 -12.17
CA GLN A 29 -3.76 2.63 -11.31
C GLN A 29 -3.85 1.67 -10.12
N GLU A 30 -3.56 0.38 -10.33
CA GLU A 30 -3.50 -0.61 -9.26
C GLU A 30 -2.40 -0.25 -8.24
N ALA A 31 -1.19 0.08 -8.70
CA ALA A 31 -0.09 0.48 -7.83
C ALA A 31 -0.44 1.73 -7.00
N GLU A 32 -0.97 2.78 -7.65
CA GLU A 32 -1.40 4.01 -7.00
C GLU A 32 -2.45 3.75 -5.91
N GLY A 33 -3.49 2.99 -6.23
CA GLY A 33 -4.55 2.65 -5.28
C GLY A 33 -4.05 1.79 -4.10
N LEU A 34 -3.12 0.87 -4.35
CA LEU A 34 -2.52 0.04 -3.30
C LEU A 34 -1.62 0.85 -2.36
N VAL A 35 -0.88 1.84 -2.87
CA VAL A 35 -0.12 2.79 -2.05
C VAL A 35 -1.07 3.63 -1.18
N GLU A 36 -2.10 4.22 -1.78
CA GLU A 36 -3.10 5.02 -1.05
C GLU A 36 -3.75 4.21 0.08
N LEU A 37 -4.13 2.95 -0.19
CA LEU A 37 -4.70 2.06 0.82
C LEU A 37 -3.70 1.77 1.95
N SER A 38 -2.43 1.56 1.65
CA SER A 38 -1.38 1.34 2.65
C SER A 38 -1.24 2.53 3.60
N ASP A 39 -1.26 3.75 3.04
CA ASP A 39 -1.17 4.99 3.80
C ASP A 39 -2.39 5.19 4.68
N PHE A 40 -3.59 4.98 4.13
CA PHE A 40 -4.83 5.09 4.87
C PHE A 40 -4.88 4.12 6.06
N LEU A 41 -4.51 2.85 5.86
CA LEU A 41 -4.45 1.87 6.94
C LEU A 41 -3.38 2.22 7.99
N SER A 42 -2.25 2.80 7.57
CA SER A 42 -1.20 3.27 8.47
C SER A 42 -1.70 4.42 9.35
N LEU A 43 -2.44 5.37 8.76
CA LEU A 43 -3.10 6.46 9.50
C LEU A 43 -4.15 5.94 10.47
N LEU A 44 -5.01 5.01 10.05
CA LEU A 44 -6.01 4.38 10.92
C LEU A 44 -5.36 3.67 12.12
N ARG A 45 -4.26 2.94 11.90
CA ARG A 45 -3.52 2.28 12.97
C ARG A 45 -2.97 3.29 13.98
N LEU A 46 -2.33 4.37 13.51
CA LEU A 46 -1.80 5.42 14.38
C LEU A 46 -2.90 6.08 15.22
N ARG A 47 -4.07 6.32 14.63
CA ARG A 47 -5.24 6.87 15.36
C ARG A 47 -5.78 5.88 16.38
N SER A 48 -5.94 4.61 16.01
CA SER A 48 -6.41 3.54 16.90
C SER A 48 -5.50 3.38 18.13
N GLN A 49 -4.18 3.37 17.94
CA GLN A 49 -3.21 3.27 19.04
C GLN A 49 -3.29 4.44 20.04
N ARG A 50 -3.68 5.63 19.58
CA ARG A 50 -3.87 6.80 20.45
C ARG A 50 -5.15 6.70 21.27
N VAL A 51 -6.20 6.07 20.74
CA VAL A 51 -7.45 5.82 21.46
C VAL A 51 -7.22 4.77 22.56
N THR A 52 -6.53 3.67 22.25
CA THR A 52 -6.27 2.61 23.23
C THR A 52 -5.30 3.01 24.33
N LYS A 53 -4.33 3.88 24.07
CA LYS A 53 -3.45 4.45 25.12
C LYS A 53 -4.12 5.44 26.08
N LYS A 54 -5.32 5.92 25.75
CA LYS A 54 -6.09 6.86 26.58
C LYS A 54 -7.15 6.17 27.45
N LEU A 55 -7.29 4.85 27.34
CA LEU A 55 -8.11 4.00 28.19
C LEU A 55 -7.21 3.33 29.24
#